data_AF-A0A921FY70-F1
#
_entry.id   AF-A0A921FY70-F1
#
_cell.length_a   1.000
_cell.length_b   1.000
_cell.length_c   1.000
_cell.angle_alpha   90.00
_cell.angle_beta   90.00
_cell.angle_gamma   90.00
#
_symmetry.space_group_name_H-M   'P 1'
#
loop_
_entity.id
_entity.type
_entity.pdbx_description
1 polymer ?
#
loop_
_entity_poly.entity_id
_entity_poly.type
_entity_poly.pdbx_seq_one_letter_code
_entity_poly.pdbx_strand_id
1 'polypeptide(L)'
;MNMSLDYPVEVIEKGYSEENRHYCCLLCGDEVEKGVIYPVGDVFFEDWRYMEHHIEKAHGSVFELLLSGGKDQTGLSDQQTKLLFLIYEGKTDKEIQKELKIGSMSTIRNHRFSLRKKEKQAKTLLVLMNLLKQRQEVITEEPDNDGTIEKSFEPPAELARYFSKEDGRLKTLRLKEQEKDQLLATIALFFNAKKVYTESEINVILEPIFEDYMLLRREMVDRGVLTRNTEGSEYRLYCKNENGDGEEMDFKKEMKLKAKEEKPSYGIFQIKNVKNGKLFVSSTPNFKTLNGLEFMLNTGGHSNKELQTDWSEHGKDNFEIEILETIDEKDWRGTNKKKILEKQLDKWLEVIKPYGENGYNSLKKV
;
A
#
# COMPACT_ATOMS: atom_id res chain seq x y z
N MET A 1 10.85 27.35 4.64
CA MET A 1 12.02 26.59 4.18
C MET A 1 11.90 25.20 4.77
N ASN A 2 11.72 24.17 3.94
CA ASN A 2 11.66 22.78 4.41
C ASN A 2 12.99 22.13 4.05
N MET A 3 13.78 21.83 5.08
CA MET A 3 14.95 20.96 4.95
C MET A 3 14.45 19.59 4.50
N SER A 4 14.97 19.07 3.38
CA SER A 4 14.67 17.69 2.98
C SER A 4 15.23 16.74 4.05
N LEU A 5 14.40 15.87 4.62
CA LEU A 5 14.78 14.92 5.67
C LEU A 5 15.34 13.61 5.09
N ASP A 6 15.67 13.59 3.80
CA ASP A 6 16.21 12.41 3.11
C ASP A 6 17.72 12.19 3.35
N TYR A 7 18.36 13.08 4.11
CA TYR A 7 19.78 12.97 4.47
C TYR A 7 20.00 12.07 5.72
N PRO A 8 21.19 11.44 5.86
CA PRO A 8 21.57 10.76 7.09
C PRO A 8 21.50 11.69 8.31
N VAL A 9 21.22 11.11 9.48
CA VAL A 9 21.02 11.88 10.73
C VAL A 9 22.24 12.74 11.05
N GLU A 10 23.44 12.22 10.82
CA GLU A 10 24.71 12.91 11.08
C GLU A 10 24.89 14.16 10.20
N VAL A 11 24.29 14.16 9.01
CA VAL A 11 24.32 15.30 8.07
C VAL A 11 23.28 16.34 8.51
N ILE A 12 22.08 15.88 8.90
CA ILE A 12 21.02 16.75 9.41
C ILE A 12 21.46 17.47 10.69
N GLU A 13 22.17 16.80 11.60
CA GLU A 13 22.68 17.39 12.85
C GLU A 13 23.64 18.56 12.60
N LYS A 14 24.43 18.49 11.51
CA LYS A 14 25.34 19.56 11.10
C LYS A 14 24.64 20.68 10.33
N GLY A 15 23.56 20.36 9.62
CA GLY A 15 22.80 21.31 8.79
C GLY A 15 23.41 21.58 7.41
N TYR A 16 24.47 20.86 7.01
CA TYR A 16 25.06 20.94 5.67
C TYR A 16 25.47 19.55 5.17
N SER A 17 25.39 19.34 3.85
CA SER A 17 25.95 18.17 3.17
C SER A 17 27.38 18.44 2.68
N GLU A 18 28.15 17.36 2.57
CA GLU A 18 29.51 17.40 2.07
C GLU A 18 29.57 16.71 0.69
N GLU A 19 29.97 17.47 -0.34
CA GLU A 19 30.20 16.96 -1.69
C GLU A 19 31.70 16.97 -2.03
N ASN A 20 32.06 16.48 -3.22
CA ASN A 20 33.46 16.37 -3.64
C ASN A 20 34.20 17.72 -3.69
N ARG A 21 33.50 18.82 -3.99
CA ARG A 21 34.12 20.15 -4.19
C ARG A 21 33.54 21.25 -3.31
N HIS A 22 32.38 21.05 -2.71
CA HIS A 22 31.70 22.08 -1.93
C HIS A 22 31.04 21.46 -0.69
N TYR A 23 30.82 22.29 0.32
CA TYR A 23 29.81 22.06 1.35
C TYR A 23 28.52 22.77 0.95
N CYS A 24 27.37 22.13 1.15
CA CYS A 24 26.09 22.66 0.71
C CYS A 24 25.15 22.81 1.92
N CYS A 25 24.63 24.01 2.17
CA CYS A 25 23.75 24.27 3.29
C CYS A 25 22.37 23.64 3.04
N LEU A 26 21.89 22.78 3.95
CA LEU A 26 20.60 22.08 3.79
C LEU A 26 19.38 23.00 3.97
N LEU A 27 19.61 24.24 4.40
CA LEU A 27 18.57 25.20 4.79
C LEU A 27 18.28 26.23 3.69
N CYS A 28 19.33 26.72 3.02
CA CYS A 28 19.25 27.73 1.96
C CYS A 28 19.82 27.27 0.60
N GLY A 29 20.62 26.20 0.57
CA GLY A 29 21.31 25.74 -0.62
C GLY A 29 22.60 26.52 -0.95
N ASP A 30 23.09 27.39 -0.05
CA ASP A 30 24.36 28.08 -0.26
C ASP A 30 25.53 27.09 -0.27
N GLU A 31 26.47 27.32 -1.17
CA GLU A 31 27.63 26.48 -1.40
C GLU A 31 28.91 27.15 -0.89
N VAL A 32 29.76 26.36 -0.25
CA VAL A 32 31.08 26.78 0.23
C VAL A 32 32.12 25.87 -0.42
N GLU A 33 32.95 26.44 -1.30
CA GLU A 33 34.01 25.73 -2.03
C GLU A 33 35.12 25.25 -1.08
N LYS A 34 35.51 23.99 -1.29
CA LYS A 34 36.55 23.32 -0.50
C LYS A 34 37.95 23.82 -0.85
N GLY A 35 38.82 23.91 0.15
CA GLY A 35 40.19 24.39 0.01
C GLY A 35 40.32 25.91 -0.08
N VAL A 36 39.20 26.64 0.02
CA VAL A 36 39.18 28.10 0.10
C VAL A 36 39.16 28.53 1.57
N ILE A 37 39.94 29.56 1.88
CA ILE A 37 39.94 30.19 3.21
C ILE A 37 39.07 31.44 3.14
N TYR A 38 38.06 31.50 4.01
CA TYR A 38 37.05 32.54 4.01
C TYR A 38 37.33 33.58 5.11
N PRO A 39 37.56 34.86 4.77
CA PRO A 39 37.72 35.91 5.76
C PRO A 39 36.38 36.33 6.38
N VAL A 40 36.28 36.30 7.70
CA VAL A 40 35.13 36.78 8.47
C VAL A 40 35.64 37.77 9.53
N GLY A 41 35.53 39.07 9.22
CA GLY A 41 36.16 40.12 10.02
C GLY A 41 37.67 39.96 10.03
N ASP A 42 38.27 39.83 11.22
CA ASP A 42 39.71 39.65 11.42
C ASP A 42 40.15 38.18 11.50
N VAL A 43 39.22 37.23 11.34
CA VAL A 43 39.49 35.80 11.48
C VAL A 43 39.31 35.10 10.13
N PHE A 44 40.23 34.21 9.82
CA PHE A 44 40.16 33.36 8.63
C PHE A 44 39.57 32.01 9.00
N PHE A 45 38.51 31.62 8.30
CA PHE A 45 37.80 30.36 8.48
C PHE A 45 38.21 29.38 7.37
N GLU A 46 38.43 28.13 7.75
CA GLU A 46 38.45 27.04 6.78
C GLU A 46 37.03 26.83 6.21
N ASP A 47 36.94 26.24 5.02
CA ASP A 47 35.71 25.94 4.30
C ASP A 47 34.58 25.35 5.18
N TRP A 48 34.80 24.22 5.86
CA TRP A 48 33.80 23.57 6.72
C TRP A 48 33.36 24.49 7.88
N ARG A 49 34.30 25.23 8.46
CA ARG A 49 34.05 26.13 9.60
C ARG A 49 33.29 27.37 9.15
N TYR A 50 33.54 27.85 7.94
CA TYR A 50 32.79 28.93 7.34
C TYR A 50 31.34 28.52 7.09
N MET A 51 31.10 27.28 6.68
CA MET A 51 29.73 26.75 6.55
C MET A 51 29.01 26.72 7.90
N GLU A 52 29.64 26.24 8.97
CA GLU A 52 29.06 26.30 10.33
C GLU A 52 28.74 27.74 10.75
N HIS A 53 29.66 28.66 10.49
CA HIS A 53 29.45 30.09 10.76
C HIS A 53 28.28 30.68 9.96
N HIS A 54 28.16 30.31 8.68
CA HIS A 54 27.05 30.70 7.83
C HIS A 54 25.72 30.23 8.44
N ILE A 55 25.62 28.96 8.85
CA ILE A 55 24.42 28.42 9.47
C ILE A 55 24.07 29.19 10.74
N GLU A 56 25.04 29.39 11.64
CA GLU A 56 24.84 30.16 12.88
C GLU A 56 24.35 31.59 12.63
N LYS A 57 24.87 32.26 11.59
CA LYS A 57 24.53 33.66 11.27
C LYS A 57 23.25 33.83 10.48
N ALA A 58 23.05 33.01 9.45
CA ALA A 58 21.92 33.13 8.52
C ALA A 58 20.67 32.42 9.03
N HIS A 59 20.84 31.33 9.80
CA HIS A 59 19.75 30.46 10.19
C HIS A 59 19.64 30.23 11.71
N GLY A 60 20.64 30.65 12.48
CA GLY A 60 20.68 30.41 13.92
C GLY A 60 21.11 28.97 14.21
N SER A 61 20.43 28.30 15.15
CA SER A 61 20.76 26.91 15.48
C SER A 61 19.95 25.92 14.63
N VAL A 62 20.63 24.87 14.14
CA VAL A 62 20.00 23.69 13.55
C VAL A 62 18.91 23.11 14.46
N PHE A 63 19.13 23.14 15.78
CA PHE A 63 18.14 22.69 16.76
C PHE A 63 16.83 23.49 16.70
N GLU A 64 16.93 24.82 16.66
CA GLU A 64 15.77 25.71 16.60
C GLU A 64 15.01 25.54 15.30
N LEU A 65 15.72 25.35 14.20
CA LEU A 65 15.14 25.11 12.88
C LEU A 65 14.39 23.78 12.83
N LEU A 66 14.98 22.69 13.33
CA LEU A 66 14.32 21.39 13.45
C LEU A 66 13.07 21.48 14.33
N LEU A 67 13.13 22.27 15.39
CA LEU A 67 12.01 22.48 16.31
C LEU A 67 10.90 23.34 15.68
N SER A 68 11.25 24.26 14.79
CA SER A 68 10.32 25.13 14.05
C SER A 68 9.45 24.38 13.03
N GLY A 69 9.89 23.18 12.62
CA GLY A 69 9.13 22.26 11.76
C GLY A 69 7.77 21.81 12.32
N GLY A 70 7.51 22.10 13.60
CA GLY A 70 6.21 21.90 14.22
C GLY A 70 5.85 20.44 14.43
N LYS A 71 4.57 20.20 14.72
CA LYS A 71 4.05 18.87 15.09
C LYS A 71 4.16 17.86 13.95
N ASP A 72 4.02 18.30 12.70
CA ASP A 72 4.02 17.40 11.54
C ASP A 72 5.40 16.80 11.27
N GLN A 73 6.48 17.56 11.52
CA GLN A 73 7.84 17.07 11.36
C GLN A 73 8.36 16.35 12.62
N THR A 74 8.10 16.89 13.81
CA THR A 74 8.72 16.39 15.05
C THR A 74 7.85 15.38 15.82
N GLY A 75 6.53 15.35 15.58
CA GLY A 75 5.59 14.57 16.38
C GLY A 75 5.47 15.02 17.85
N LEU A 76 5.98 16.21 18.17
CA LEU A 76 5.97 16.81 19.51
C LEU A 76 4.77 17.76 19.67
N SER A 77 4.23 17.83 20.88
CA SER A 77 3.25 18.88 21.22
C SER A 77 3.96 20.19 21.54
N ASP A 78 3.25 21.32 21.45
CA ASP A 78 3.80 22.65 21.75
C ASP A 78 4.45 22.73 23.13
N GLN A 79 3.88 22.03 24.12
CA GLN A 79 4.43 21.98 25.47
C GLN A 79 5.73 21.15 25.53
N GLN A 80 5.84 20.07 24.74
CA GLN A 80 7.06 19.28 24.61
C GLN A 80 8.16 20.05 23.87
N THR A 81 7.78 20.79 22.83
CA THR A 81 8.65 21.69 22.07
C THR A 81 9.27 22.76 22.97
N LYS A 82 8.45 23.49 23.74
CA LYS A 82 8.93 24.50 24.69
C LYS A 82 9.83 23.90 25.76
N LEU A 83 9.51 22.70 26.27
CA LEU A 83 10.35 22.00 27.23
C LEU A 83 11.73 21.67 26.65
N LEU A 84 11.78 21.13 25.42
CA LEU A 84 13.05 20.79 24.76
C LEU A 84 13.91 22.03 24.52
N PHE A 85 13.29 23.14 24.13
CA PHE A 85 13.99 24.43 23.96
C PHE A 85 14.66 24.89 25.25
N LEU A 86 13.94 24.89 26.38
CA LEU A 86 14.53 25.29 27.68
C LEU A 86 15.64 24.33 28.14
N ILE A 87 15.53 23.04 27.80
CA ILE A 87 16.60 22.07 28.08
C ILE A 87 17.84 22.39 27.24
N TYR A 88 17.66 22.76 25.97
CA TYR A 88 18.74 23.12 25.06
C TYR A 88 19.47 24.39 25.49
N GLU A 89 18.73 25.39 26.03
CA GLU A 89 19.32 26.57 26.67
C GLU A 89 20.09 26.28 27.97
N GLY A 90 20.06 25.03 28.46
CA GLY A 90 20.76 24.62 29.68
C GLY A 90 20.03 24.99 30.99
N LYS A 91 18.72 25.31 30.93
CA LYS A 91 17.93 25.65 32.11
C LYS A 91 17.81 24.47 33.07
N THR A 92 17.82 24.76 34.37
CA THR A 92 17.59 23.77 35.43
C THR A 92 16.11 23.40 35.53
N ASP A 93 15.81 22.23 36.10
CA ASP A 93 14.43 21.77 36.27
C ASP A 93 13.56 22.76 37.07
N LYS A 94 14.15 23.53 38.00
CA LYS A 94 13.44 24.56 38.77
C LYS A 94 13.07 25.77 37.91
N GLU A 95 13.94 26.16 36.97
CA GLU A 95 13.71 27.27 36.05
C GLU A 95 12.66 26.88 35.01
N ILE A 96 12.80 25.68 34.45
CA ILE A 96 11.82 25.07 33.52
C ILE A 96 10.43 25.03 34.16
N GLN A 97 10.34 24.68 35.45
CA GLN A 97 9.06 24.65 36.17
C GLN A 97 8.37 26.02 36.19
N LYS A 98 9.14 27.06 36.53
CA LYS A 98 8.63 28.44 36.61
C LYS A 98 8.19 28.93 35.24
N GLU A 99 8.99 28.66 34.23
CA GLU A 99 8.78 29.15 32.87
C GLU A 99 7.60 28.48 32.16
N LEU A 100 7.45 27.17 32.33
CA LEU A 100 6.30 26.42 31.82
C LEU A 100 5.06 26.48 32.72
N LYS A 101 5.14 27.17 33.87
CA LYS A 101 4.06 27.30 34.88
C LYS A 101 3.49 25.94 35.31
N ILE A 102 4.36 24.93 35.48
CA ILE A 102 3.96 23.57 35.84
C ILE A 102 3.91 23.44 37.37
N GLY A 103 2.79 22.94 37.91
CA GLY A 103 2.55 22.88 39.36
C GLY A 103 3.47 21.92 40.14
N SER A 104 4.12 20.95 39.48
CA SER A 104 4.99 19.98 40.18
C SER A 104 6.27 19.64 39.43
N MET A 105 7.37 19.48 40.17
CA MET A 105 8.65 18.97 39.65
C MET A 105 8.57 17.53 39.12
N SER A 106 7.62 16.74 39.64
CA SER A 106 7.40 15.36 39.18
C SER A 106 6.90 15.33 37.74
N THR A 107 6.10 16.32 37.33
CA THR A 107 5.59 16.45 35.97
C THR A 107 6.73 16.68 34.96
N ILE A 108 7.75 17.48 35.30
CA ILE A 108 8.92 17.73 34.44
C ILE A 108 9.75 16.47 34.26
N ARG A 109 10.03 15.75 35.36
CA ARG A 109 10.74 14.47 35.31
C ARG A 109 10.01 13.45 34.44
N ASN A 110 8.68 13.39 34.57
CA ASN A 110 7.84 12.52 33.72
C ASN A 110 7.90 12.93 32.25
N HIS A 111 7.87 14.23 31.93
CA HIS A 111 8.02 14.70 30.56
C HIS A 111 9.39 14.35 29.98
N ARG A 112 10.48 14.56 30.72
CA ARG A 112 11.84 14.15 30.30
C ARG A 112 11.91 12.65 30.04
N PHE A 113 11.35 11.84 30.94
CA PHE A 113 11.30 10.39 30.77
C PHE A 113 10.52 9.99 29.51
N SER A 114 9.36 10.62 29.26
CA SER A 114 8.55 10.39 28.07
C SER A 114 9.29 10.76 26.79
N LEU A 115 10.02 11.88 26.79
CA LEU A 115 10.87 12.30 25.67
C LEU A 115 12.00 11.30 25.41
N ARG A 116 12.71 10.84 26.45
CA ARG A 116 13.75 9.79 26.32
C ARG A 116 13.18 8.47 25.82
N LYS A 117 11.94 8.13 26.21
CA LYS A 117 11.24 6.94 25.69
C LYS A 117 10.91 7.10 24.21
N LYS A 118 10.39 8.26 23.80
CA LYS A 118 10.14 8.59 22.38
C LYS A 118 11.43 8.56 21.55
N GLU A 119 12.53 9.12 22.06
CA GLU A 119 13.85 9.09 21.41
C GLU A 119 14.28 7.64 21.11
N LYS A 120 14.19 6.74 22.09
CA LYS A 120 14.49 5.32 21.88
C LYS A 120 13.57 4.66 20.86
N GLN A 121 12.27 4.96 20.90
CA GLN A 121 11.30 4.43 19.94
C GLN A 121 11.58 4.92 18.52
N ALA A 122 11.89 6.21 18.35
CA ALA A 122 12.25 6.81 17.07
C ALA A 122 13.53 6.19 16.50
N LYS A 123 14.55 5.96 17.36
CA LYS A 123 15.78 5.27 16.96
C LYS A 123 15.50 3.84 16.48
N THR A 124 14.71 3.07 17.21
CA THR A 124 14.32 1.71 16.78
C THR A 124 13.55 1.75 15.46
N LEU A 125 12.59 2.67 15.33
CA LEU A 125 11.81 2.83 14.12
C LEU A 125 12.69 3.19 12.91
N LEU A 126 13.62 4.13 13.07
CA LEU A 126 14.56 4.50 12.02
C LEU A 126 15.39 3.31 11.56
N VAL A 127 15.92 2.51 12.50
CA VAL A 127 16.66 1.28 12.16
C VAL A 127 15.79 0.30 11.39
N LEU A 128 14.54 0.06 11.83
CA LEU A 128 13.61 -0.81 11.13
C LEU A 128 13.32 -0.32 9.70
N MET A 129 13.11 0.98 9.53
CA MET A 129 12.87 1.59 8.21
C MET A 129 14.09 1.47 7.29
N ASN A 130 15.30 1.66 7.81
CA ASN A 130 16.53 1.49 7.03
C ASN A 130 16.75 0.03 6.61
N LEU A 131 16.49 -0.94 7.50
CA LEU A 131 16.55 -2.37 7.15
C LEU A 131 15.53 -2.76 6.08
N LEU A 132 14.32 -2.17 6.13
CA LEU A 132 13.31 -2.37 5.10
C LEU A 132 13.75 -1.79 3.75
N LYS A 133 14.31 -0.58 3.74
CA LYS A 133 14.86 0.05 2.53
C LYS A 133 15.98 -0.79 1.92
N GLN A 134 16.95 -1.24 2.73
CA GLN A 134 18.04 -2.10 2.25
C GLN A 134 17.52 -3.38 1.60
N ARG A 135 16.48 -4.02 2.18
CA ARG A 135 15.88 -5.21 1.57
C ARG A 135 15.15 -4.87 0.26
N GLN A 136 14.52 -3.71 0.16
CA GLN A 136 13.87 -3.24 -1.06
C GLN A 136 14.89 -2.82 -2.12
N GLU A 137 16.01 -2.24 -1.73
CA GLU A 137 17.13 -1.86 -2.60
C GLU A 137 17.80 -3.09 -3.21
N VAL A 138 17.99 -4.17 -2.44
CA VAL A 138 18.44 -5.48 -2.95
C VAL A 138 17.44 -6.07 -3.96
N ILE A 139 16.15 -5.77 -3.85
CA ILE A 139 15.13 -6.17 -4.85
C ILE A 139 15.20 -5.29 -6.11
N THR A 140 15.85 -4.11 -6.06
CA THR A 140 15.94 -3.16 -7.19
C THR A 140 17.33 -3.04 -7.83
N GLU A 141 18.41 -3.52 -7.20
CA GLU A 141 19.79 -3.41 -7.68
C GLU A 141 20.39 -4.68 -8.30
N GLU A 142 19.69 -5.82 -8.25
CA GLU A 142 20.04 -6.92 -9.16
C GLU A 142 19.62 -6.53 -10.59
N PRO A 143 20.48 -6.68 -11.62
CA PRO A 143 20.00 -6.63 -12.98
C PRO A 143 18.92 -7.71 -13.09
N ASP A 144 17.72 -7.34 -13.54
CA ASP A 144 16.58 -8.22 -13.83
C ASP A 144 17.00 -9.35 -14.78
N ASN A 145 17.68 -10.35 -14.22
CA ASN A 145 18.16 -11.54 -14.90
C ASN A 145 18.31 -12.69 -13.90
N ASP A 146 17.42 -12.79 -12.91
CA ASP A 146 16.99 -14.07 -12.32
C ASP A 146 15.68 -13.95 -11.53
N GLY A 147 14.78 -13.08 -11.97
CA GLY A 147 13.38 -13.11 -11.54
C GLY A 147 12.62 -13.99 -12.51
N THR A 148 12.81 -15.32 -12.42
CA THR A 148 11.90 -16.27 -13.06
C THR A 148 10.48 -15.79 -12.74
N ILE A 149 9.73 -15.39 -13.76
CA ILE A 149 8.34 -14.95 -13.62
C ILE A 149 7.55 -16.19 -13.17
N GLU A 150 7.55 -16.49 -11.87
CA GLU A 150 6.59 -17.38 -11.23
C GLU A 150 5.31 -16.61 -10.90
N LYS A 151 4.83 -15.81 -11.85
CA LYS A 151 3.38 -15.65 -12.02
C LYS A 151 3.01 -16.59 -13.14
N SER A 152 2.63 -17.82 -12.77
CA SER A 152 1.90 -18.70 -13.68
C SER A 152 0.74 -17.91 -14.25
N PHE A 153 0.77 -17.63 -15.55
CA PHE A 153 -0.33 -16.99 -16.25
C PHE A 153 -1.56 -17.88 -16.05
N GLU A 154 -2.51 -17.45 -15.23
CA GLU A 154 -3.77 -18.15 -15.06
C GLU A 154 -4.72 -17.67 -16.16
N PRO A 155 -5.01 -18.51 -17.18
CA PRO A 155 -5.92 -18.10 -18.24
C PRO A 155 -7.34 -17.93 -17.68
N PRO A 156 -8.14 -16.99 -18.21
CA PRO A 156 -9.57 -16.97 -17.99
C PRO A 156 -10.18 -18.35 -18.27
N ALA A 157 -11.15 -18.79 -17.46
CA ALA A 157 -11.72 -20.14 -17.54
C ALA A 157 -12.20 -20.54 -18.96
N GLU A 158 -12.63 -19.55 -19.75
CA GLU A 158 -13.10 -19.70 -21.13
C GLU A 158 -11.97 -20.00 -22.14
N LEU A 159 -10.74 -19.58 -21.83
CA LEU A 159 -9.57 -19.73 -22.69
C LEU A 159 -8.70 -20.93 -22.30
N ALA A 160 -8.95 -21.59 -21.16
CA ALA A 160 -8.19 -22.72 -20.65
C ALA A 160 -7.98 -23.86 -21.66
N ARG A 161 -8.90 -24.03 -22.64
CA ARG A 161 -8.79 -25.02 -23.73
C ARG A 161 -7.61 -24.79 -24.68
N TYR A 162 -7.14 -23.55 -24.79
CA TYR A 162 -6.04 -23.15 -25.68
C TYR A 162 -4.68 -23.20 -25.00
N PHE A 163 -4.66 -23.45 -23.69
CA PHE A 163 -3.45 -23.62 -22.90
C PHE A 163 -3.11 -25.10 -22.75
N SER A 164 -1.81 -25.39 -22.69
CA SER A 164 -1.31 -26.72 -22.41
C SER A 164 -1.32 -27.00 -20.91
N LYS A 165 -1.76 -28.21 -20.55
CA LYS A 165 -1.90 -28.62 -19.14
C LYS A 165 -0.56 -28.99 -18.50
N GLU A 166 0.49 -29.16 -19.31
CA GLU A 166 1.80 -29.63 -18.87
C GLU A 166 2.76 -28.47 -18.56
N ASP A 167 2.72 -27.40 -19.35
CA ASP A 167 3.63 -26.25 -19.28
C ASP A 167 2.90 -24.91 -19.10
N GLY A 168 1.56 -24.88 -19.13
CA GLY A 168 0.77 -23.67 -18.93
C GLY A 168 0.86 -22.66 -20.09
N ARG A 169 1.42 -23.03 -21.24
CA ARG A 169 1.62 -22.11 -22.39
C ARG A 169 0.47 -22.15 -23.39
N LEU A 170 0.28 -21.05 -24.11
CA LEU A 170 -0.67 -20.99 -25.22
C LEU A 170 -0.19 -21.91 -26.35
N LYS A 171 -1.06 -22.81 -26.83
CA LYS A 171 -0.70 -23.75 -27.90
C LYS A 171 -0.66 -23.10 -29.28
N THR A 172 -1.61 -22.19 -29.55
CA THR A 172 -1.75 -21.53 -30.84
C THR A 172 -2.43 -20.18 -30.70
N LEU A 173 -2.00 -19.18 -31.49
CA LEU A 173 -2.68 -17.89 -31.61
C LEU A 173 -3.84 -17.90 -32.65
N ARG A 174 -4.26 -19.07 -33.14
CA ARG A 174 -5.39 -19.25 -34.07
C ARG A 174 -6.73 -19.31 -33.32
N LEU A 175 -7.03 -18.25 -32.59
CA LEU A 175 -8.24 -18.10 -31.78
C LEU A 175 -9.33 -17.35 -32.56
N LYS A 176 -10.59 -17.43 -32.11
CA LYS A 176 -11.64 -16.54 -32.62
C LYS A 176 -11.34 -15.10 -32.22
N GLU A 177 -11.81 -14.14 -33.02
CA GLU A 177 -11.50 -12.72 -32.83
C GLU A 177 -11.81 -12.21 -31.41
N GLN A 178 -12.99 -12.55 -30.86
CA GLN A 178 -13.38 -12.19 -29.49
C GLN A 178 -12.47 -12.81 -28.41
N GLU A 179 -12.01 -14.03 -28.63
CA GLU A 179 -11.13 -14.76 -27.70
C GLU A 179 -9.71 -14.20 -27.72
N LYS A 180 -9.25 -13.72 -28.89
CA LYS A 180 -7.98 -12.99 -29.01
C LYS A 180 -8.04 -11.70 -28.21
N ASP A 181 -9.09 -10.91 -28.36
CA ASP A 181 -9.21 -9.64 -27.64
C ASP A 181 -9.21 -9.85 -26.12
N GLN A 182 -9.89 -10.90 -25.64
CA GLN A 182 -9.89 -11.28 -24.21
C GLN A 182 -8.51 -11.76 -23.74
N LEU A 183 -7.79 -12.54 -24.55
CA LEU A 183 -6.44 -12.99 -24.26
C LEU A 183 -5.49 -11.79 -24.13
N LEU A 184 -5.52 -10.88 -25.12
CA LEU A 184 -4.64 -9.71 -25.14
C LEU A 184 -4.97 -8.72 -24.02
N ALA A 185 -6.25 -8.54 -23.67
CA ALA A 185 -6.66 -7.74 -22.52
C ALA A 185 -6.16 -8.34 -21.20
N THR A 186 -6.14 -9.67 -21.08
CA THR A 186 -5.58 -10.35 -19.91
C THR A 186 -4.06 -10.14 -19.85
N ILE A 187 -3.37 -10.28 -20.98
CA ILE A 187 -1.92 -10.04 -21.08
C ILE A 187 -1.59 -8.58 -20.74
N ALA A 188 -2.42 -7.62 -21.14
CA ALA A 188 -2.23 -6.20 -20.82
C ALA A 188 -2.19 -5.91 -19.32
N LEU A 189 -2.85 -6.72 -18.47
CA LEU A 189 -2.82 -6.58 -17.00
C LEU A 189 -1.43 -6.84 -16.40
N PHE A 190 -0.54 -7.51 -17.12
CA PHE A 190 0.84 -7.73 -16.69
C PHE A 190 1.75 -6.53 -16.96
N PHE A 191 1.29 -5.57 -17.77
CA PHE A 191 2.04 -4.36 -18.09
C PHE A 191 1.65 -3.20 -17.16
N ASN A 192 2.63 -2.37 -16.84
CA ASN A 192 2.46 -1.16 -16.06
C ASN A 192 2.14 0.01 -17.00
N ALA A 193 0.97 0.63 -16.81
CA ALA A 193 0.48 1.72 -17.65
C ALA A 193 1.41 2.95 -17.71
N LYS A 194 2.30 3.13 -16.73
CA LYS A 194 3.23 4.28 -16.65
C LYS A 194 4.66 3.96 -17.07
N LYS A 195 4.95 2.71 -17.47
CA LYS A 195 6.30 2.30 -17.85
C LYS A 195 6.45 2.29 -19.38
N VAL A 196 7.56 2.83 -19.85
CA VAL A 196 8.04 2.61 -21.23
C VAL A 196 8.85 1.32 -21.21
N TYR A 197 8.48 0.38 -22.08
CA TYR A 197 9.13 -0.91 -22.20
C TYR A 197 10.04 -0.94 -23.42
N THR A 198 11.23 -1.49 -23.25
CA THR A 198 12.10 -1.88 -24.35
C THR A 198 11.60 -3.16 -25.02
N GLU A 199 12.07 -3.42 -26.24
CA GLU A 199 11.75 -4.65 -26.95
C GLU A 199 12.11 -5.91 -26.13
N SER A 200 13.26 -5.89 -25.47
CA SER A 200 13.74 -6.96 -24.59
C SER A 200 12.81 -7.19 -23.41
N GLU A 201 12.33 -6.13 -22.74
CA GLU A 201 11.44 -6.27 -21.58
C GLU A 201 10.06 -6.81 -21.96
N ILE A 202 9.54 -6.46 -23.15
CA ILE A 202 8.29 -7.03 -23.64
C ILE A 202 8.44 -8.53 -23.92
N ASN A 203 9.56 -8.93 -24.54
CA ASN A 203 9.80 -10.33 -24.87
C ASN A 203 9.81 -11.20 -23.62
N VAL A 204 10.44 -10.72 -22.53
CA VAL A 204 10.47 -11.42 -21.24
C VAL A 204 9.08 -11.64 -20.65
N ILE A 205 8.13 -10.71 -20.86
CA ILE A 205 6.75 -10.85 -20.38
C ILE A 205 5.93 -11.82 -21.25
N LEU A 206 6.20 -11.86 -22.55
CA LEU A 206 5.40 -12.61 -23.52
C LEU A 206 5.90 -14.06 -23.74
N GLU A 207 7.19 -14.30 -23.60
CA GLU A 207 7.85 -15.61 -23.80
C GLU A 207 7.30 -16.72 -22.88
N PRO A 208 6.98 -16.47 -21.60
CA PRO A 208 6.33 -17.47 -20.75
C PRO A 208 4.90 -17.80 -21.17
N ILE A 209 4.24 -16.92 -21.93
CA ILE A 209 2.82 -17.03 -22.29
C ILE A 209 2.67 -17.76 -23.62
N PHE A 210 3.53 -17.45 -24.60
CA PHE A 210 3.49 -18.04 -25.93
C PHE A 210 4.89 -18.15 -26.54
N GLU A 211 5.21 -19.32 -27.09
CA GLU A 211 6.53 -19.60 -27.70
C GLU A 211 6.85 -18.63 -28.85
N ASP A 212 5.86 -18.30 -29.67
CA ASP A 212 5.97 -17.26 -30.71
C ASP A 212 5.54 -15.89 -30.17
N TYR A 213 6.27 -15.42 -29.16
CA TYR A 213 6.03 -14.12 -28.51
C TYR A 213 6.16 -12.94 -29.48
N MET A 214 6.91 -13.09 -30.58
CA MET A 214 7.03 -12.07 -31.62
C MET A 214 5.71 -11.84 -32.35
N LEU A 215 4.99 -12.93 -32.67
CA LEU A 215 3.65 -12.86 -33.23
C LEU A 215 2.66 -12.26 -32.22
N LEU A 216 2.76 -12.64 -30.95
CA LEU A 216 1.91 -12.10 -29.88
C LEU A 216 2.11 -10.60 -29.69
N ARG A 217 3.38 -10.14 -29.68
CA ARG A 217 3.75 -8.73 -29.61
C ARG A 217 3.20 -7.93 -30.79
N ARG A 218 3.34 -8.48 -32.01
CA ARG A 218 2.80 -7.88 -33.22
C ARG A 218 1.28 -7.75 -33.15
N GLU A 219 0.60 -8.80 -32.71
CA GLU A 219 -0.85 -8.79 -32.58
C GLU A 219 -1.34 -7.76 -31.54
N MET A 220 -0.59 -7.57 -30.45
CA MET A 220 -0.85 -6.52 -29.46
C MET A 220 -0.67 -5.11 -30.02
N VAL A 221 0.26 -4.89 -30.95
CA VAL A 221 0.45 -3.59 -31.62
C VAL A 221 -0.62 -3.38 -32.69
N ASP A 222 -0.87 -4.39 -33.53
CA ASP A 222 -1.82 -4.32 -34.65
C ASP A 222 -3.26 -4.04 -34.15
N ARG A 223 -3.62 -4.57 -32.97
CA ARG A 223 -4.92 -4.33 -32.32
C ARG A 223 -4.94 -3.09 -31.42
N GLY A 224 -3.83 -2.37 -31.30
CA GLY A 224 -3.73 -1.16 -30.49
C GLY A 224 -3.86 -1.41 -29.00
N VAL A 225 -3.33 -2.52 -28.48
CA VAL A 225 -3.13 -2.75 -27.04
C VAL A 225 -1.79 -2.14 -26.60
N LEU A 226 -0.78 -2.25 -27.46
CA LEU A 226 0.51 -1.59 -27.33
C LEU A 226 0.69 -0.56 -28.45
N THR A 227 1.35 0.53 -28.13
CA THR A 227 1.94 1.45 -29.10
C THR A 227 3.44 1.26 -29.13
N ARG A 228 4.03 1.53 -30.29
CA ARG A 228 5.47 1.43 -30.53
C ARG A 228 5.95 2.75 -31.13
N ASN A 229 7.16 3.19 -30.78
CA ASN A 229 7.80 4.30 -31.49
C ASN A 229 8.18 3.88 -32.94
N THR A 230 8.46 4.86 -33.80
CA THR A 230 8.77 4.64 -35.23
C THR A 230 10.03 3.79 -35.46
N GLU A 231 10.99 3.86 -34.54
CA GLU A 231 12.23 3.08 -34.58
C GLU A 231 12.08 1.67 -34.01
N GLY A 232 11.03 1.49 -33.22
CA GLY A 232 10.65 0.20 -32.72
C GLY A 232 11.30 -0.27 -31.44
N SER A 233 12.08 0.60 -30.81
CA SER A 233 12.83 0.38 -29.58
C SER A 233 11.99 0.54 -28.32
N GLU A 234 10.88 1.28 -28.38
CA GLU A 234 10.04 1.60 -27.23
C GLU A 234 8.59 1.17 -27.46
N TYR A 235 8.01 0.58 -26.43
CA TYR A 235 6.62 0.15 -26.38
C TYR A 235 5.91 0.73 -25.15
N ARG A 236 4.63 1.08 -25.31
CA ARG A 236 3.78 1.60 -24.23
C ARG A 236 2.37 1.02 -24.36
N LEU A 237 1.67 0.83 -23.25
CA LEU A 237 0.24 0.48 -23.29
C LEU A 237 -0.55 1.62 -23.97
N TYR A 238 -1.41 1.27 -24.93
CA TYR A 238 -2.27 2.23 -25.61
C TYR A 238 -3.55 2.48 -24.82
N CYS A 239 -3.92 3.75 -24.67
CA CYS A 239 -5.18 4.19 -24.07
C CYS A 239 -6.00 4.96 -25.11
N LYS A 240 -7.22 4.52 -25.42
CA LYS A 240 -8.21 5.39 -26.11
C LYS A 240 -8.92 6.23 -25.06
N ASN A 241 -8.73 7.55 -25.10
CA ASN A 241 -9.66 8.50 -24.50
C ASN A 241 -10.68 8.93 -25.57
N GLU A 242 -11.94 9.14 -25.20
CA GLU A 242 -12.99 9.60 -26.14
C GLU A 242 -12.76 11.02 -26.68
N ASN A 243 -11.73 11.76 -26.25
CA ASN A 243 -11.47 13.16 -26.66
C ASN A 243 -10.01 13.50 -27.03
N GLY A 244 -9.17 12.52 -27.40
CA GLY A 244 -7.94 12.82 -28.15
C GLY A 244 -6.78 13.53 -27.44
N ASP A 245 -6.89 13.90 -26.16
CA ASP A 245 -5.79 14.55 -25.42
C ASP A 245 -5.33 13.65 -24.26
N GLY A 246 -4.05 13.32 -24.25
CA GLY A 246 -3.43 12.37 -23.32
C GLY A 246 -2.84 13.04 -22.08
N GLU A 247 -3.46 12.79 -20.91
CA GLU A 247 -2.81 12.90 -19.61
C GLU A 247 -2.97 11.58 -18.84
N GLU A 248 -1.94 11.27 -18.05
CA GLU A 248 -1.79 10.06 -17.24
C GLU A 248 -3.04 9.71 -16.43
N MET A 249 -3.52 8.47 -16.53
CA MET A 249 -4.34 7.88 -15.48
C MET A 249 -3.65 6.71 -14.79
N ASP A 250 -3.56 6.85 -13.47
CA ASP A 250 -3.16 5.85 -12.50
C ASP A 250 -4.17 4.69 -12.54
N PHE A 251 -3.77 3.56 -13.13
CA PHE A 251 -4.56 2.32 -13.22
C PHE A 251 -5.09 1.84 -11.85
N LYS A 252 -4.44 2.24 -10.75
CA LYS A 252 -4.87 2.01 -9.37
C LYS A 252 -6.13 2.82 -9.00
N LYS A 253 -6.33 3.97 -9.65
CA LYS A 253 -7.48 4.87 -9.54
C LYS A 253 -8.66 4.34 -10.35
N GLU A 254 -8.41 3.77 -11.53
CA GLU A 254 -9.43 3.07 -12.34
C GLU A 254 -9.87 1.75 -11.71
N MET A 255 -8.98 0.94 -11.14
CA MET A 255 -9.37 -0.26 -10.39
C MET A 255 -10.11 0.10 -9.09
N LYS A 256 -9.77 1.23 -8.44
CA LYS A 256 -10.58 1.79 -7.36
C LYS A 256 -11.92 2.33 -7.85
N LEU A 257 -12.00 2.91 -9.06
CA LEU A 257 -13.25 3.37 -9.65
C LEU A 257 -14.13 2.18 -10.05
N LYS A 258 -13.60 1.16 -10.73
CA LYS A 258 -14.29 -0.10 -11.05
C LYS A 258 -14.72 -0.85 -9.80
N ALA A 259 -13.88 -0.92 -8.75
CA ALA A 259 -14.28 -1.48 -7.46
C ALA A 259 -15.31 -0.61 -6.69
N LYS A 260 -15.46 0.66 -7.06
CA LYS A 260 -16.43 1.63 -6.50
C LYS A 260 -17.70 1.74 -7.36
N GLU A 261 -17.63 1.37 -8.63
CA GLU A 261 -18.73 1.27 -9.61
C GLU A 261 -19.37 -0.13 -9.63
N GLU A 262 -18.62 -1.18 -9.25
CA GLU A 262 -19.17 -2.45 -8.81
C GLU A 262 -20.03 -2.20 -7.57
N LYS A 263 -21.32 -1.95 -7.82
CA LYS A 263 -22.29 -1.70 -6.76
C LYS A 263 -22.18 -2.83 -5.74
N PRO A 264 -21.99 -2.52 -4.44
CA PRO A 264 -22.05 -3.54 -3.41
C PRO A 264 -23.38 -4.29 -3.54
N SER A 265 -23.30 -5.58 -3.81
CA SER A 265 -24.44 -6.49 -3.77
C SER A 265 -24.63 -6.94 -2.32
N TYR A 266 -25.77 -6.57 -1.76
CA TYR A 266 -26.20 -6.89 -0.40
C TYR A 266 -27.09 -8.13 -0.47
N GLY A 267 -27.11 -8.98 0.56
CA GLY A 267 -28.00 -10.12 0.51
C GLY A 267 -27.84 -11.17 1.58
N ILE A 268 -28.56 -12.26 1.37
CA ILE A 268 -28.60 -13.44 2.23
C ILE A 268 -27.80 -14.55 1.53
N PHE A 269 -26.96 -15.22 2.31
CA PHE A 269 -26.17 -16.36 1.84
C PHE A 269 -26.33 -17.54 2.79
N GLN A 270 -26.03 -18.72 2.29
CA GLN A 270 -25.91 -19.93 3.09
C GLN A 270 -24.53 -20.57 2.93
N ILE A 271 -24.06 -21.22 3.98
CA ILE A 271 -22.92 -22.12 3.96
C ILE A 271 -23.47 -23.51 4.24
N LYS A 272 -23.30 -24.43 3.30
CA LYS A 272 -23.74 -25.81 3.40
C LYS A 272 -22.55 -26.71 3.62
N ASN A 273 -22.60 -27.50 4.68
CA ASN A 273 -21.68 -28.60 4.86
C ASN A 273 -22.17 -29.80 4.06
N VAL A 274 -21.40 -30.23 3.06
CA VAL A 274 -21.76 -31.32 2.15
C VAL A 274 -21.72 -32.68 2.86
N LYS A 275 -20.95 -32.83 3.93
CA LYS A 275 -20.80 -34.10 4.66
C LYS A 275 -21.95 -34.41 5.60
N ASN A 276 -22.43 -33.41 6.35
CA ASN A 276 -23.49 -33.61 7.35
C ASN A 276 -24.81 -32.93 6.99
N GLY A 277 -24.87 -32.19 5.88
CA GLY A 277 -26.07 -31.52 5.38
C GLY A 277 -26.48 -30.28 6.19
N LYS A 278 -25.71 -29.89 7.21
CA LYS A 278 -26.03 -28.71 8.03
C LYS A 278 -25.84 -27.42 7.26
N LEU A 279 -26.75 -26.48 7.50
CA LEU A 279 -26.77 -25.17 6.85
C LEU A 279 -26.46 -24.05 7.86
N PHE A 280 -25.72 -23.04 7.42
CA PHE A 280 -25.56 -21.77 8.14
C PHE A 280 -26.08 -20.65 7.26
N VAL A 281 -27.13 -19.96 7.66
CA VAL A 281 -27.71 -18.86 6.90
C VAL A 281 -27.39 -17.54 7.58
N SER A 282 -26.85 -16.57 6.84
CA SER A 282 -26.53 -15.26 7.39
C SER A 282 -26.72 -14.16 6.35
N SER A 283 -26.72 -12.92 6.81
CA SER A 283 -26.81 -11.74 5.96
C SER A 283 -25.46 -11.04 5.87
N THR A 284 -25.16 -10.47 4.72
CA THR A 284 -23.98 -9.62 4.55
C THR A 284 -24.34 -8.28 3.91
N PRO A 285 -23.76 -7.17 4.41
CA PRO A 285 -23.86 -5.90 3.74
C PRO A 285 -22.96 -5.80 2.48
N ASN A 286 -22.18 -6.82 2.14
CA ASN A 286 -21.39 -6.87 0.91
C ASN A 286 -20.90 -8.30 0.67
N PHE A 287 -21.26 -8.96 -0.44
CA PHE A 287 -20.78 -10.32 -0.72
C PHE A 287 -19.25 -10.47 -0.77
N LYS A 288 -18.47 -9.40 -0.98
CA LYS A 288 -17.00 -9.46 -0.85
C LYS A 288 -16.52 -9.81 0.55
N THR A 289 -17.35 -9.62 1.60
CA THR A 289 -17.01 -10.05 2.96
C THR A 289 -17.00 -11.57 3.12
N LEU A 290 -17.56 -12.33 2.17
CA LEU A 290 -17.54 -13.80 2.20
C LEU A 290 -16.10 -14.34 2.15
N ASN A 291 -15.22 -13.70 1.36
CA ASN A 291 -13.80 -14.04 1.32
C ASN A 291 -13.13 -13.84 2.69
N GLY A 292 -13.53 -12.77 3.40
CA GLY A 292 -13.06 -12.52 4.77
C GLY A 292 -13.63 -13.53 5.78
N LEU A 293 -14.87 -13.98 5.60
CA LEU A 293 -15.49 -15.01 6.42
C LEU A 293 -14.81 -16.36 6.24
N GLU A 294 -14.49 -16.74 5.00
CA GLU A 294 -13.73 -17.94 4.69
C GLU A 294 -12.32 -17.89 5.32
N PHE A 295 -11.65 -16.74 5.25
CA PHE A 295 -10.38 -16.52 5.94
C PHE A 295 -10.50 -16.66 7.47
N MET A 296 -11.58 -16.13 8.08
CA MET A 296 -11.84 -16.30 9.52
C MET A 296 -12.06 -17.78 9.89
N LEU A 297 -12.77 -18.54 9.06
CA LEU A 297 -12.97 -19.98 9.29
C LEU A 297 -11.65 -20.75 9.15
N ASN A 298 -10.78 -20.38 8.21
CA ASN A 298 -9.46 -21.01 8.07
C ASN A 298 -8.50 -20.66 9.23
N THR A 299 -8.65 -19.48 9.83
CA THR A 299 -7.79 -19.01 10.93
C THR A 299 -8.34 -19.33 12.32
N GLY A 300 -9.52 -19.95 12.42
CA GLY A 300 -10.14 -20.31 13.70
C GLY A 300 -10.88 -19.17 14.40
N GLY A 301 -11.13 -18.05 13.71
CA GLY A 301 -11.64 -16.81 14.28
C GLY A 301 -13.16 -16.62 14.19
N HIS A 302 -13.93 -17.58 13.67
CA HIS A 302 -15.36 -17.41 13.47
C HIS A 302 -16.16 -17.51 14.79
N SER A 303 -17.19 -16.67 14.95
CA SER A 303 -17.99 -16.59 16.19
C SER A 303 -18.83 -17.83 16.48
N ASN A 304 -19.20 -18.57 15.43
CA ASN A 304 -19.96 -19.81 15.55
C ASN A 304 -19.02 -21.00 15.78
N LYS A 305 -18.96 -21.49 17.02
CA LYS A 305 -18.06 -22.56 17.44
C LYS A 305 -18.37 -23.89 16.76
N GLU A 306 -19.64 -24.23 16.54
CA GLU A 306 -20.02 -25.50 15.91
C GLU A 306 -19.61 -25.52 14.44
N LEU A 307 -19.88 -24.44 13.71
CA LEU A 307 -19.43 -24.29 12.33
C LEU A 307 -17.89 -24.32 12.24
N GLN A 308 -17.20 -23.66 13.18
CA GLN A 308 -15.74 -23.62 13.21
C GLN A 308 -15.12 -25.01 13.47
N THR A 309 -15.71 -25.80 14.36
CA THR A 309 -15.28 -27.18 14.65
C THR A 309 -15.47 -28.04 13.40
N ASP A 310 -16.68 -28.06 12.84
CA ASP A 310 -16.97 -28.83 11.63
C ASP A 310 -16.09 -28.39 10.45
N TRP A 311 -15.81 -27.08 10.31
CA TRP A 311 -14.91 -26.55 9.27
C TRP A 311 -13.48 -27.07 9.43
N SER A 312 -12.98 -27.13 10.67
CA SER A 312 -11.64 -27.62 10.98
C SER A 312 -11.54 -29.14 10.82
N GLU A 313 -12.60 -29.88 11.13
CA GLU A 313 -12.64 -31.35 11.05
C GLU A 313 -12.88 -31.86 9.63
N HIS A 314 -13.74 -31.20 8.87
CA HIS A 314 -14.13 -31.65 7.53
C HIS A 314 -13.34 -31.00 6.41
N GLY A 315 -12.69 -29.87 6.66
CA GLY A 315 -11.89 -29.13 5.67
C GLY A 315 -12.75 -28.30 4.72
N LYS A 316 -12.18 -27.19 4.24
CA LYS A 316 -12.83 -26.18 3.39
C LYS A 316 -13.56 -26.76 2.18
N ASP A 317 -13.00 -27.77 1.51
CA ASP A 317 -13.56 -28.35 0.28
C ASP A 317 -14.92 -29.05 0.48
N ASN A 318 -15.33 -29.27 1.74
CA ASN A 318 -16.63 -29.85 2.08
C ASN A 318 -17.68 -28.81 2.46
N PHE A 319 -17.42 -27.52 2.21
CA PHE A 319 -18.36 -26.44 2.47
C PHE A 319 -18.62 -25.63 1.20
N GLU A 320 -19.89 -25.46 0.87
CA GLU A 320 -20.35 -24.69 -0.28
C GLU A 320 -21.01 -23.40 0.20
N ILE A 321 -20.58 -22.26 -0.34
CA ILE A 321 -21.19 -20.96 -0.07
C ILE A 321 -22.08 -20.58 -1.25
N GLU A 322 -23.38 -20.40 -0.98
CA GLU A 322 -24.38 -20.07 -1.99
C GLU A 322 -25.11 -18.78 -1.64
N ILE A 323 -25.36 -17.94 -2.65
CA ILE A 323 -26.14 -16.71 -2.50
C ILE A 323 -27.63 -17.06 -2.67
N LEU A 324 -28.43 -16.80 -1.63
CA LEU A 324 -29.87 -17.10 -1.62
C LEU A 324 -30.72 -15.94 -2.16
N GLU A 325 -30.39 -14.71 -1.77
CA GLU A 325 -31.15 -13.53 -2.19
C GLU A 325 -30.20 -12.33 -2.31
N THR A 326 -30.28 -11.60 -3.42
CA THR A 326 -29.62 -10.30 -3.61
C THR A 326 -30.64 -9.19 -3.47
N ILE A 327 -30.34 -8.18 -2.67
CA ILE A 327 -31.20 -7.03 -2.36
C ILE A 327 -30.57 -5.78 -2.98
N ASP A 328 -31.31 -5.10 -3.85
CA ASP A 328 -30.85 -3.87 -4.51
C ASP A 328 -31.06 -2.64 -3.59
N GLU A 329 -30.18 -1.65 -3.68
CA GLU A 329 -30.28 -0.42 -2.88
C GLU A 329 -31.55 0.38 -3.23
N LYS A 330 -32.07 0.21 -4.44
CA LYS A 330 -33.31 0.88 -4.89
C LYS A 330 -34.55 0.46 -4.11
N ASP A 331 -34.54 -0.73 -3.50
CA ASP A 331 -35.64 -1.20 -2.68
C ASP A 331 -35.67 -0.54 -1.29
N TRP A 332 -34.64 0.25 -0.97
CA TRP A 332 -34.51 0.91 0.32
C TRP A 332 -35.28 2.23 0.34
N ARG A 333 -36.57 2.17 0.70
CA ARG A 333 -37.43 3.34 0.91
C ARG A 333 -37.07 4.10 2.20
N GLY A 334 -35.83 4.59 2.32
CA GLY A 334 -35.35 5.38 3.47
C GLY A 334 -35.24 4.61 4.80
N THR A 335 -35.28 3.28 4.77
CA THR A 335 -35.21 2.43 5.97
C THR A 335 -33.77 2.00 6.26
N ASN A 336 -33.40 1.88 7.54
CA ASN A 336 -32.04 1.51 7.96
C ASN A 336 -31.61 0.13 7.40
N LYS A 337 -30.45 0.10 6.71
CA LYS A 337 -29.87 -1.08 6.04
C LYS A 337 -29.86 -2.34 6.92
N LYS A 338 -29.52 -2.19 8.21
CA LYS A 338 -29.45 -3.30 9.17
C LYS A 338 -30.80 -3.97 9.39
N LYS A 339 -31.89 -3.20 9.48
CA LYS A 339 -33.24 -3.72 9.73
C LYS A 339 -33.80 -4.50 8.54
N ILE A 340 -33.46 -4.09 7.31
CA ILE A 340 -33.89 -4.78 6.09
C ILE A 340 -33.21 -6.15 6.01
N LEU A 341 -31.89 -6.20 6.21
CA LEU A 341 -31.13 -7.45 6.22
C LEU A 341 -31.59 -8.38 7.35
N GLU A 342 -31.91 -7.86 8.54
CA GLU A 342 -32.48 -8.65 9.63
C GLU A 342 -33.84 -9.24 9.26
N LYS A 343 -34.75 -8.46 8.67
CA LYS A 343 -36.07 -8.93 8.25
C LYS A 343 -35.99 -10.01 7.17
N GLN A 344 -35.12 -9.82 6.18
CA GLN A 344 -34.94 -10.79 5.10
C GLN A 344 -34.26 -12.07 5.62
N LEU A 345 -33.27 -11.92 6.51
CA LEU A 345 -32.65 -13.05 7.19
C LEU A 345 -33.69 -13.85 7.99
N ASP A 346 -34.54 -13.18 8.78
CA ASP A 346 -35.57 -13.85 9.57
C ASP A 346 -36.56 -14.63 8.66
N LYS A 347 -36.94 -14.08 7.50
CA LYS A 347 -37.75 -14.80 6.50
C LYS A 347 -37.07 -16.08 6.00
N TRP A 348 -35.78 -16.03 5.68
CA TRP A 348 -35.03 -17.21 5.22
C TRP A 348 -34.80 -18.22 6.33
N LEU A 349 -34.60 -17.76 7.57
CA LEU A 349 -34.50 -18.62 8.73
C LEU A 349 -35.81 -19.36 9.04
N GLU A 350 -36.97 -18.77 8.76
CA GLU A 350 -38.28 -19.44 8.87
C GLU A 350 -38.51 -20.50 7.78
N VAL A 351 -37.99 -20.26 6.56
CA VAL A 351 -38.13 -21.17 5.42
C VAL A 351 -37.15 -22.35 5.51
N ILE A 352 -35.86 -22.07 5.73
CA ILE A 352 -34.79 -23.09 5.72
C ILE A 352 -34.72 -23.83 7.06
N LYS A 353 -35.09 -23.17 8.16
CA LYS A 353 -34.98 -23.70 9.54
C LYS A 353 -33.63 -24.35 9.83
N PRO A 354 -32.50 -23.62 9.63
CA PRO A 354 -31.15 -24.15 9.82
C PRO A 354 -30.78 -24.24 11.32
N TYR A 355 -31.60 -24.93 12.11
CA TYR A 355 -31.48 -25.02 13.57
C TYR A 355 -31.28 -26.48 14.01
N GLY A 356 -30.52 -26.68 15.08
CA GLY A 356 -30.35 -28.00 15.70
C GLY A 356 -29.64 -28.99 14.78
N GLU A 357 -30.27 -30.13 14.48
CA GLU A 357 -29.67 -31.15 13.62
C GLU A 357 -29.52 -30.69 12.15
N ASN A 358 -30.29 -29.69 11.73
CA ASN A 358 -30.34 -29.23 10.34
C ASN A 358 -29.48 -27.98 10.06
N GLY A 359 -28.83 -27.40 11.06
CA GLY A 359 -27.99 -26.24 10.81
C GLY A 359 -27.29 -25.63 12.01
N TYR A 360 -26.43 -24.66 11.72
CA TYR A 360 -25.52 -24.03 12.66
C TYR A 360 -26.09 -22.75 13.28
N ASN A 361 -27.28 -22.31 12.88
CA ASN A 361 -27.87 -21.10 13.46
C ASN A 361 -28.43 -21.41 14.85
N SER A 362 -28.19 -20.50 15.80
CA SER A 362 -28.86 -20.54 17.09
C SER A 362 -30.24 -19.89 16.99
N LEU A 363 -31.27 -20.50 17.57
CA LEU A 363 -32.57 -19.85 17.78
C LEU A 363 -32.35 -18.57 18.61
N LYS A 364 -32.77 -17.41 18.09
CA LYS A 364 -32.82 -16.18 18.89
C LYS A 364 -33.70 -16.47 20.11
N LYS A 365 -33.13 -16.45 21.31
CA LYS A 365 -33.93 -16.45 22.54
C LYS A 365 -34.76 -15.17 22.53
N VAL A 366 -36.08 -15.34 22.48
CA VAL A 366 -37.09 -14.26 22.58
C VAL A 366 -36.96 -13.54 23.90
#